data_AF-A0AAI9XGK5-F1
#
_entry.id   AF-A0AAI9XGK5-F1
#
_cell.length_a   1.000
_cell.length_b   1.000
_cell.length_c   1.000
_cell.angle_alpha   90.00
_cell.angle_beta   90.00
_cell.angle_gamma   90.00
#
_symmetry.space_group_name_H-M   'P 1'
#
loop_
_entity.id
_entity.type
_entity.pdbx_description
1 polymer ?
#
loop_
_entity_poly.entity_id
_entity_poly.type
_entity_poly.pdbx_seq_one_letter_code
_entity_poly.pdbx_strand_id
1 'polypeptide(L)'
;MRLYFTFSILVAIDSVSAVSSQSPSVTTALSPTTVSTQQAAPTKYTLPNEDNDLSSRAEEIKLKQQVITYGEPLIGDTSFFPNGSLGTQISLRDQSLWLKDSEHVARFAINESAAALEDITKHGGLKRLEDFKILYDGHWSGSVPGGIAKGQFSNFTSDLLFAMERLSTNPYIIRRLTYRKDKLPFPLDDKTVRKITGTTLDSLHRDGRLFLADHSYQKKYFAQQGRYSAACQALFYLDKRSDHFLPLAIKTNVGADLTYTPLDTTNEWLLAKIMFNVNDFFHGQVYHLLNSHDVAEIVYLAALRTLSSRHPVLNLMERLIVLFNLGGFFENNLRLRGLLHSPTGPKLPHFPFYEDGKETIGVIRKFIEAFVEATYKSDRVLSKDWELQAWITESDGPAQVIDFPSAPLRSRKQLVDILSHMAWLTGVSHHVLNQGEPVTASGVLPLHPLSLYAPLPTKKGRIENLLPWLPNEQKSVDQITLLARFNRPQVVEKNQTLRYMFNAESLLVGTNRAVAVANDRFMRDMGSISRRISGRRFDSEGLSQGMPFIWTGMDPGVIPFYLSV
;
A
#
# COMPACT_ATOMS: atom_id res chain seq x y z
N MET A 1 9.12 13.21 22.97
CA MET A 1 9.33 13.78 21.62
C MET A 1 7.96 13.95 20.97
N ARG A 2 7.47 15.19 20.83
CA ARG A 2 6.12 15.49 20.32
C ARG A 2 6.16 15.41 18.79
N LEU A 3 5.54 14.40 18.18
CA LEU A 3 5.24 14.43 16.74
C LEU A 3 4.15 15.48 16.52
N TYR A 4 4.50 16.62 15.94
CA TYR A 4 3.52 17.53 15.34
C TYR A 4 3.32 17.08 13.89
N PHE A 5 2.25 16.33 13.63
CA PHE A 5 1.75 16.16 12.26
C PHE A 5 1.06 17.46 11.86
N THR A 6 1.75 18.36 11.15
CA THR A 6 1.07 19.43 10.41
C THR A 6 0.53 18.82 9.12
N PHE A 7 -0.73 18.41 9.18
CA PHE A 7 -1.51 17.92 8.05
C PHE A 7 -1.89 19.09 7.12
N SER A 8 -0.90 19.69 6.44
CA SER A 8 -1.11 20.88 5.61
C SER A 8 -1.04 20.64 4.10
N ILE A 9 -0.97 19.39 3.62
CA ILE A 9 -0.92 19.09 2.17
C ILE A 9 -2.14 18.30 1.66
N LEU A 10 -3.05 17.84 2.54
CA LEU A 10 -4.25 17.09 2.13
C LEU A 10 -5.58 17.90 2.15
N VAL A 11 -5.57 19.17 2.55
CA VAL A 11 -6.79 20.01 2.69
C VAL A 11 -6.85 21.22 1.74
N ALA A 12 -5.86 21.43 0.87
CA ALA A 12 -5.90 22.53 -0.10
C ALA A 12 -6.78 22.25 -1.34
N ILE A 13 -8.02 21.74 -1.17
CA ILE A 13 -9.07 21.78 -2.21
C ILE A 13 -10.45 22.17 -1.65
N ASP A 14 -10.63 22.34 -0.33
CA ASP A 14 -11.88 22.88 0.23
C ASP A 14 -11.87 24.41 0.25
N SER A 15 -11.97 25.06 -0.92
CA SER A 15 -12.53 26.42 -1.09
C SER A 15 -12.40 26.94 -2.54
N VAL A 16 -13.21 26.42 -3.46
CA VAL A 16 -13.41 27.04 -4.80
C VAL A 16 -14.46 28.18 -4.75
N SER A 17 -14.63 28.85 -3.60
CA SER A 17 -15.65 29.92 -3.50
C SER A 17 -15.23 31.18 -2.75
N ALA A 18 -13.94 31.36 -2.44
CA ALA A 18 -13.49 32.56 -1.73
C ALA A 18 -12.07 33.01 -2.11
N VAL A 19 -11.79 33.20 -3.39
CA VAL A 19 -10.67 34.07 -3.84
C VAL A 19 -11.11 34.83 -5.10
N SER A 20 -12.02 35.78 -4.92
CA SER A 20 -12.20 36.91 -5.85
C SER A 20 -11.74 38.17 -5.14
N SER A 21 -10.44 38.43 -5.16
CA SER A 21 -9.81 39.75 -5.13
C SER A 21 -8.37 39.58 -4.65
N GLN A 22 -7.45 40.20 -5.39
CA GLN A 22 -5.99 40.22 -5.22
C GLN A 22 -5.24 39.09 -5.94
N SER A 23 -5.27 39.18 -7.26
CA SER A 23 -4.25 38.61 -8.14
C SER A 23 -2.92 39.37 -7.99
N PRO A 24 -1.79 38.69 -7.75
CA PRO A 24 -0.51 39.10 -8.29
C PRO A 24 -0.35 38.51 -9.69
N SER A 25 0.14 39.35 -10.59
CA SER A 25 0.32 39.17 -12.03
C SER A 25 0.89 37.80 -12.42
N VAL A 26 0.05 37.00 -13.10
CA VAL A 26 0.49 35.89 -13.94
C VAL A 26 1.08 36.48 -15.22
N THR A 27 2.38 36.76 -15.20
CA THR A 27 3.16 37.01 -16.42
C THR A 27 4.57 36.47 -16.22
N THR A 28 4.71 35.16 -16.35
CA THR A 28 5.84 34.48 -16.99
C THR A 28 5.44 33.02 -17.15
N ALA A 29 4.68 32.76 -18.21
CA ALA A 29 4.45 31.41 -18.70
C ALA A 29 5.83 30.83 -19.10
N LEU A 30 6.40 29.99 -18.24
CA LEU A 30 7.47 29.10 -18.65
C LEU A 30 6.85 28.06 -19.58
N SER A 31 7.26 28.14 -20.84
CA SER A 31 6.85 27.22 -21.91
C SER A 31 7.26 25.78 -21.55
N PRO A 32 6.54 24.74 -22.02
CA PRO A 32 6.74 23.35 -21.60
C PRO A 32 8.02 22.67 -22.10
N THR A 33 9.09 23.41 -22.42
CA THR A 33 10.19 22.91 -23.26
C THR A 33 11.61 23.00 -22.69
N THR A 34 11.80 23.28 -21.40
CA THR A 34 13.17 23.58 -20.89
C THR A 34 13.53 23.05 -19.50
N VAL A 35 13.02 21.88 -19.10
CA VAL A 35 13.70 21.08 -18.06
C VAL A 35 13.71 19.59 -18.45
N SER A 36 14.19 19.34 -19.65
CA SER A 36 14.91 18.09 -19.92
C SER A 36 16.22 18.20 -19.17
N THR A 37 16.68 17.13 -18.51
CA THR A 37 18.12 16.89 -18.45
C THR A 37 18.64 17.16 -19.86
N GLN A 38 19.51 18.14 -20.06
CA GLN A 38 19.99 18.53 -21.40
C GLN A 38 20.93 17.47 -22.00
N GLN A 39 20.68 16.19 -21.73
CA GLN A 39 21.18 15.06 -22.48
C GLN A 39 19.97 14.38 -23.09
N ALA A 40 19.97 14.28 -24.43
CA ALA A 40 19.08 13.35 -25.12
C ALA A 40 19.20 11.98 -24.44
N ALA A 41 18.07 11.27 -24.31
CA ALA A 41 18.08 9.90 -23.78
C ALA A 41 19.20 9.11 -24.48
N PRO A 42 20.09 8.46 -23.71
CA PRO A 42 21.26 7.82 -24.30
C PRO A 42 20.79 6.79 -25.33
N THR A 43 21.38 6.83 -26.52
CA THR A 43 21.04 5.90 -27.61
C THR A 43 21.44 4.45 -27.28
N LYS A 44 22.20 4.25 -26.21
CA LYS A 44 22.62 2.95 -25.65
C LYS A 44 22.94 3.08 -24.16
N TYR A 45 22.51 2.09 -23.38
CA TYR A 45 22.92 1.93 -21.98
C TYR A 45 24.12 0.99 -21.88
N THR A 46 25.09 1.33 -21.04
CA THR A 46 26.37 0.61 -20.91
C THR A 46 26.79 0.48 -19.45
N LEU A 47 27.42 -0.64 -19.12
CA LEU A 47 28.19 -0.75 -17.89
C LEU A 47 29.41 0.17 -17.97
N PRO A 48 29.93 0.68 -16.83
CA PRO A 48 31.11 1.55 -16.89
C PRO A 48 32.30 0.84 -17.54
N ASN A 49 32.47 -0.47 -17.32
CA ASN A 49 33.56 -1.25 -17.92
C ASN A 49 33.43 -1.47 -19.44
N GLU A 50 32.30 -1.08 -20.03
CA GLU A 50 31.99 -1.21 -21.46
C GLU A 50 31.88 0.17 -22.14
N ASP A 51 32.08 1.26 -21.39
CA ASP A 51 31.93 2.63 -21.85
C ASP A 51 33.26 3.19 -22.35
N ASN A 52 33.26 3.74 -23.56
CA ASN A 52 34.45 4.34 -24.16
C ASN A 52 34.72 5.78 -23.65
N ASP A 53 33.74 6.40 -22.99
CA ASP A 53 33.86 7.75 -22.40
C ASP A 53 33.65 7.71 -20.88
N LEU A 54 34.64 7.10 -20.21
CA LEU A 54 34.71 7.00 -18.76
C LEU A 54 34.87 8.36 -18.06
N SER A 55 35.57 9.30 -18.70
CA SER A 55 35.85 10.62 -18.11
C SER A 55 34.57 11.45 -17.98
N SER A 56 33.78 11.57 -19.06
CA SER A 56 32.50 12.28 -18.97
C SER A 56 31.51 11.55 -18.05
N ARG A 57 31.61 10.22 -17.94
CA ARG A 57 30.79 9.40 -17.03
C ARG A 57 31.05 9.71 -15.57
N ALA A 58 32.33 9.73 -15.19
CA ALA A 58 32.72 10.08 -13.84
C ALA A 58 32.39 11.55 -13.50
N GLU A 59 32.58 12.48 -14.45
CA GLU A 59 32.26 13.89 -14.23
C GLU A 59 30.74 14.13 -14.09
N GLU A 60 29.91 13.42 -14.88
CA GLU A 60 28.45 13.44 -14.73
C GLU A 60 28.03 13.01 -13.32
N ILE A 61 28.57 11.89 -12.82
CA ILE A 61 28.25 11.38 -11.48
C ILE A 61 28.71 12.38 -10.41
N LYS A 62 29.93 12.91 -10.53
CA LYS A 62 30.46 13.92 -9.60
C LYS A 62 29.61 15.17 -9.57
N LEU A 63 29.14 15.65 -10.73
CA LEU A 63 28.22 16.77 -10.81
C LEU A 63 26.90 16.43 -10.10
N LYS A 64 26.30 15.27 -10.39
CA LYS A 64 25.08 14.81 -9.71
C LYS A 64 25.23 14.76 -8.19
N GLN A 65 26.38 14.31 -7.67
CA GLN A 65 26.63 14.30 -6.22
C GLN A 65 26.67 15.70 -5.59
N GLN A 66 27.02 16.74 -6.36
CA GLN A 66 27.00 18.14 -5.91
C GLN A 66 25.61 18.75 -5.98
N VAL A 67 24.83 18.43 -7.02
CA VAL A 67 23.54 19.09 -7.30
C VAL A 67 22.31 18.30 -6.85
N ILE A 68 22.47 17.04 -6.45
CA ILE A 68 21.47 16.19 -5.82
C ILE A 68 21.98 15.83 -4.42
N THR A 69 21.41 16.41 -3.38
CA THR A 69 21.81 16.18 -1.99
C THR A 69 20.70 15.50 -1.19
N TYR A 70 21.06 14.91 -0.04
CA TYR A 70 20.09 14.43 0.95
C TYR A 70 19.54 15.62 1.72
N GLY A 71 18.25 15.88 1.61
CA GLY A 71 17.52 16.87 2.39
C GLY A 71 16.77 16.25 3.57
N GLU A 72 16.13 17.10 4.35
CA GLU A 72 15.31 16.67 5.48
C GLU A 72 14.14 15.77 5.02
N PRO A 73 13.74 14.77 5.82
CA PRO A 73 12.51 14.01 5.60
C PRO A 73 11.27 14.91 5.52
N LEU A 74 10.31 14.58 4.66
CA LEU A 74 9.08 15.38 4.48
C LEU A 74 7.94 15.01 5.44
N ILE A 75 7.77 13.72 5.74
CA ILE A 75 6.61 13.22 6.51
C ILE A 75 7.09 12.42 7.72
N GLY A 76 7.44 13.15 8.78
CA GLY A 76 7.96 12.56 10.01
C GLY A 76 9.46 12.31 9.96
N ASP A 77 9.98 11.54 10.91
CA ASP A 77 11.40 11.22 11.03
C ASP A 77 11.66 9.88 10.31
N THR A 78 11.82 9.96 8.98
CA THR A 78 11.87 8.79 8.10
C THR A 78 13.13 8.80 7.23
N SER A 79 13.01 8.79 5.90
CA SER A 79 14.16 8.80 4.99
C SER A 79 14.42 10.21 4.45
N PHE A 80 15.65 10.48 4.00
CA PHE A 80 15.98 11.76 3.39
C PHE A 80 15.23 11.98 2.07
N PHE A 81 14.80 13.21 1.84
CA PHE A 81 14.14 13.61 0.60
C PHE A 81 15.14 14.28 -0.38
N PRO A 82 14.97 14.17 -1.72
CA PRO A 82 15.86 14.81 -2.69
C PRO A 82 15.93 16.34 -2.51
N ASN A 83 17.14 16.87 -2.40
CA ASN A 83 17.43 18.30 -2.29
C ASN A 83 18.59 18.70 -3.23
N GLY A 84 19.04 19.96 -3.16
CA GLY A 84 19.97 20.54 -4.11
C GLY A 84 19.24 21.03 -5.37
N SER A 85 19.96 21.71 -6.26
CA SER A 85 19.34 22.34 -7.44
C SER A 85 18.65 21.34 -8.37
N LEU A 86 19.29 20.19 -8.63
CA LEU A 86 18.71 19.14 -9.47
C LEU A 86 17.71 18.26 -8.70
N GLY A 87 17.96 17.95 -7.43
CA GLY A 87 16.99 17.21 -6.60
C GLY A 87 15.66 17.94 -6.48
N THR A 88 15.70 19.27 -6.27
CA THR A 88 14.49 20.11 -6.24
C THR A 88 13.76 20.13 -7.59
N GLN A 89 14.50 20.20 -8.70
CA GLN A 89 13.92 20.15 -10.05
C GLN A 89 13.25 18.80 -10.36
N ILE A 90 13.83 17.68 -9.91
CA ILE A 90 13.22 16.34 -10.02
C ILE A 90 11.88 16.34 -9.27
N SER A 91 11.85 16.80 -8.03
CA SER A 91 10.63 16.86 -7.22
C SER A 91 9.55 17.75 -7.86
N LEU A 92 9.91 18.91 -8.40
CA LEU A 92 8.97 19.82 -9.09
C LEU A 92 8.42 19.24 -10.40
N ARG A 93 9.26 18.52 -11.16
CA ARG A 93 8.85 17.80 -12.36
C ARG A 93 7.80 16.75 -12.02
N ASP A 94 8.08 15.92 -11.01
CA ASP A 94 7.20 14.81 -10.63
C ASP A 94 5.86 15.31 -10.07
N GLN A 95 5.88 16.38 -9.26
CA GLN A 95 4.66 17.06 -8.80
C GLN A 95 3.82 17.59 -9.97
N SER A 96 4.47 18.20 -10.97
CA SER A 96 3.77 18.74 -12.14
C SER A 96 3.10 17.65 -12.98
N LEU A 97 3.78 16.51 -13.18
CA LEU A 97 3.21 15.33 -13.85
C LEU A 97 2.04 14.76 -13.05
N TRP A 98 2.22 14.61 -11.73
CA TRP A 98 1.19 14.10 -10.83
C TRP A 98 -0.05 14.98 -10.80
N LEU A 99 0.10 16.31 -10.78
CA LEU A 99 -1.03 17.26 -10.79
C LEU A 99 -1.90 17.07 -12.04
N LYS A 100 -1.26 16.97 -13.21
CA LYS A 100 -1.95 16.72 -14.48
C LYS A 100 -2.69 15.39 -14.48
N ASP A 101 -2.07 14.34 -13.93
CA ASP A 101 -2.69 13.02 -13.85
C ASP A 101 -3.82 12.96 -12.82
N SER A 102 -3.72 13.71 -11.73
CA SER A 102 -4.69 13.69 -10.62
C SER A 102 -5.95 14.51 -10.90
N GLU A 103 -5.86 15.53 -11.76
CA GLU A 103 -7.00 16.39 -12.13
C GLU A 103 -8.18 15.57 -12.68
N HIS A 104 -7.89 14.56 -13.50
CA HIS A 104 -8.90 13.73 -14.16
C HIS A 104 -9.81 13.00 -13.15
N VAL A 105 -9.21 12.25 -12.22
CA VAL A 105 -9.99 11.50 -11.20
C VAL A 105 -10.65 12.44 -10.18
N ALA A 106 -9.99 13.56 -9.84
CA ALA A 106 -10.55 14.54 -8.92
C ALA A 106 -11.85 15.16 -9.46
N ARG A 107 -11.88 15.48 -10.76
CA ARG A 107 -13.08 16.02 -11.41
C ARG A 107 -14.25 15.04 -11.37
N PHE A 108 -14.00 13.75 -11.64
CA PHE A 108 -15.04 12.73 -11.52
C PHE A 108 -15.53 12.60 -10.08
N ALA A 109 -14.62 12.42 -9.12
CA ALA A 109 -14.98 12.24 -7.72
C ALA A 109 -15.82 13.41 -7.17
N ILE A 110 -15.49 14.66 -7.50
CA ILE A 110 -16.24 15.85 -7.07
C ILE A 110 -17.64 15.91 -7.71
N ASN A 111 -17.76 15.57 -8.99
CA ASN A 111 -19.05 15.59 -9.66
C ASN A 111 -19.97 14.47 -9.15
N GLU A 112 -19.40 13.28 -8.93
CA GLU A 112 -20.12 12.10 -8.44
C GLU A 112 -20.51 12.25 -6.98
N SER A 113 -19.74 12.98 -6.17
CA SER A 113 -20.07 13.25 -4.76
C SER A 113 -21.37 14.04 -4.60
N ALA A 114 -21.61 15.02 -5.48
CA ALA A 114 -22.84 15.79 -5.46
C ALA A 114 -24.07 14.92 -5.77
N ALA A 115 -23.95 14.05 -6.77
CA ALA A 115 -25.01 13.11 -7.15
C ALA A 115 -25.33 12.10 -6.03
N ALA A 116 -24.30 11.55 -5.38
CA ALA A 116 -24.47 10.65 -4.25
C ALA A 116 -25.17 11.32 -3.07
N LEU A 117 -24.78 12.55 -2.72
CA LEU A 117 -25.42 13.30 -1.63
C LEU A 117 -26.88 13.65 -1.93
N GLU A 118 -27.18 14.04 -3.18
CA GLU A 118 -28.54 14.31 -3.63
C GLU A 118 -29.42 13.06 -3.51
N ASP A 119 -28.89 11.90 -3.92
CA ASP A 119 -29.63 10.64 -3.87
C ASP A 119 -29.88 10.15 -2.44
N ILE A 120 -28.89 10.29 -1.55
CA ILE A 120 -29.07 10.06 -0.11
C ILE A 120 -30.19 10.96 0.45
N THR A 121 -30.20 12.23 0.05
CA THR A 121 -31.24 13.19 0.49
C THR A 121 -32.63 12.80 -0.01
N LYS A 122 -32.75 12.39 -1.29
CA LYS A 122 -34.01 11.91 -1.88
C LYS A 122 -34.57 10.67 -1.19
N HIS A 123 -33.71 9.79 -0.70
CA HIS A 123 -34.08 8.62 0.08
C HIS A 123 -34.33 8.91 1.57
N GLY A 124 -34.21 10.18 1.99
CA GLY A 124 -34.53 10.65 3.34
C GLY A 124 -33.38 10.55 4.34
N GLY A 125 -32.13 10.41 3.89
CA GLY A 125 -30.93 10.33 4.72
C GLY A 125 -30.55 8.91 5.14
N LEU A 126 -29.51 8.80 5.98
CA LEU A 126 -28.98 7.51 6.47
C LEU A 126 -29.57 7.19 7.84
N LYS A 127 -30.66 6.39 7.88
CA LYS A 127 -31.42 6.09 9.12
C LYS A 127 -31.09 4.73 9.71
N ARG A 128 -30.48 3.85 8.93
CA ARG A 128 -30.00 2.51 9.31
C ARG A 128 -28.70 2.20 8.58
N LEU A 129 -28.00 1.15 9.01
CA LEU A 129 -26.72 0.75 8.40
C LEU A 129 -26.87 0.36 6.94
N GLU A 130 -28.00 -0.25 6.58
CA GLU A 130 -28.29 -0.69 5.21
C GLU A 130 -28.48 0.49 4.24
N ASP A 131 -28.85 1.68 4.75
CA ASP A 131 -29.04 2.87 3.93
C ASP A 131 -27.70 3.39 3.36
N PHE A 132 -26.56 3.02 3.96
CA PHE A 132 -25.23 3.33 3.39
C PHE A 132 -25.01 2.71 2.00
N LYS A 133 -25.86 1.77 1.56
CA LYS A 133 -25.81 1.24 0.20
C LYS A 133 -26.04 2.31 -0.86
N ILE A 134 -26.87 3.31 -0.53
CA ILE A 134 -27.20 4.45 -1.41
C ILE A 134 -25.93 5.22 -1.77
N LEU A 135 -24.92 5.21 -0.89
CA LEU A 135 -23.63 5.81 -1.17
C LEU A 135 -22.93 5.19 -2.38
N TYR A 136 -23.23 3.94 -2.75
CA TYR A 136 -22.50 3.20 -3.78
C TYR A 136 -23.35 2.81 -4.99
N ASP A 137 -24.61 2.44 -4.79
CA ASP A 137 -25.47 1.91 -5.85
C ASP A 137 -25.69 2.97 -6.96
N GLY A 138 -25.12 2.72 -8.14
CA GLY A 138 -25.25 3.60 -9.30
C GLY A 138 -24.30 4.81 -9.33
N HIS A 139 -23.39 4.93 -8.35
CA HIS A 139 -22.47 6.06 -8.22
C HIS A 139 -21.01 5.68 -8.52
N TRP A 140 -20.13 6.67 -8.59
CA TRP A 140 -18.66 6.53 -8.70
C TRP A 140 -18.12 5.82 -9.95
N SER A 141 -18.92 5.64 -11.01
CA SER A 141 -18.48 4.94 -12.22
C SER A 141 -17.31 5.60 -12.98
N GLY A 142 -17.11 6.90 -12.85
CA GLY A 142 -16.01 7.64 -13.46
C GLY A 142 -14.73 7.59 -12.61
N SER A 143 -14.86 7.73 -11.29
CA SER A 143 -13.72 7.70 -10.37
C SER A 143 -13.30 6.28 -9.95
N VAL A 144 -14.25 5.34 -9.90
CA VAL A 144 -14.09 3.93 -9.54
C VAL A 144 -14.88 3.02 -10.50
N PRO A 145 -14.44 2.86 -11.77
CA PRO A 145 -15.20 2.13 -12.79
C PRO A 145 -15.52 0.67 -12.45
N GLY A 146 -14.69 0.03 -11.63
CA GLY A 146 -14.93 -1.34 -11.14
C GLY A 146 -15.96 -1.45 -10.01
N GLY A 147 -16.40 -0.32 -9.46
CA GLY A 147 -17.19 -0.24 -8.24
C GLY A 147 -16.42 -0.72 -7.00
N ILE A 148 -17.13 -0.80 -5.87
CA ILE A 148 -16.60 -1.43 -4.66
C ILE A 148 -16.50 -2.96 -4.82
N ALA A 149 -15.65 -3.59 -4.02
CA ALA A 149 -15.49 -5.04 -4.03
C ALA A 149 -16.83 -5.74 -3.74
N LYS A 150 -17.24 -6.62 -4.65
CA LYS A 150 -18.49 -7.37 -4.50
C LYS A 150 -18.47 -8.16 -3.20
N GLY A 151 -19.51 -8.07 -2.39
CA GLY A 151 -19.57 -8.71 -1.08
C GLY A 151 -19.18 -7.83 0.09
N GLN A 152 -18.37 -6.77 -0.11
CA GLN A 152 -17.93 -5.89 0.98
C GLN A 152 -19.12 -5.24 1.70
N PHE A 153 -20.00 -4.58 0.95
CA PHE A 153 -21.21 -4.00 1.53
C PHE A 153 -22.24 -5.06 1.92
N SER A 154 -22.50 -6.08 1.10
CA SER A 154 -23.60 -7.02 1.39
C SER A 154 -23.33 -7.93 2.59
N ASN A 155 -22.06 -8.16 2.93
CA ASN A 155 -21.64 -9.10 3.97
C ASN A 155 -20.88 -8.39 5.11
N PHE A 156 -21.01 -7.07 5.26
CA PHE A 156 -20.23 -6.24 6.18
C PHE A 156 -20.33 -6.64 7.67
N THR A 157 -21.39 -7.36 8.05
CA THR A 157 -21.56 -7.87 9.42
C THR A 157 -20.84 -9.20 9.67
N SER A 158 -20.33 -9.85 8.61
CA SER A 158 -19.65 -11.15 8.68
C SER A 158 -18.35 -11.08 9.46
N ASP A 159 -18.15 -12.03 10.37
CA ASP A 159 -16.90 -12.19 11.12
C ASP A 159 -15.78 -12.76 10.26
N LEU A 160 -16.12 -13.63 9.30
CA LEU A 160 -15.16 -14.17 8.34
C LEU A 160 -14.65 -13.05 7.42
N LEU A 161 -15.51 -12.13 6.99
CA LEU A 161 -15.10 -10.95 6.21
C LEU A 161 -14.04 -10.16 6.97
N PHE A 162 -14.40 -9.72 8.18
CA PHE A 162 -13.55 -8.91 9.04
C PHE A 162 -12.19 -9.56 9.34
N ALA A 163 -12.16 -10.87 9.60
CA ALA A 163 -10.91 -11.58 9.81
C ALA A 163 -10.09 -11.70 8.52
N MET A 164 -10.70 -12.04 7.39
CA MET A 164 -9.99 -12.26 6.14
C MET A 164 -9.42 -10.98 5.51
N GLU A 165 -9.93 -9.81 5.86
CA GLU A 165 -9.30 -8.52 5.53
C GLU A 165 -7.85 -8.41 6.04
N ARG A 166 -7.55 -9.06 7.18
CA ARG A 166 -6.18 -9.12 7.73
C ARG A 166 -5.24 -10.00 6.90
N LEU A 167 -5.78 -10.76 5.95
CA LEU A 167 -5.06 -11.65 5.03
C LEU A 167 -5.22 -11.19 3.56
N SER A 168 -5.80 -10.01 3.34
CA SER A 168 -6.06 -9.44 2.00
C SER A 168 -5.85 -7.93 1.98
N THR A 169 -6.84 -7.14 2.42
CA THR A 169 -6.94 -5.68 2.26
C THR A 169 -5.95 -4.88 3.11
N ASN A 170 -5.55 -5.39 4.28
CA ASN A 170 -4.37 -4.90 5.00
C ASN A 170 -3.66 -6.08 5.67
N PRO A 171 -2.73 -6.71 4.93
CA PRO A 171 -2.08 -7.94 5.35
C PRO A 171 -0.78 -7.68 6.11
N TYR A 172 -0.48 -6.44 6.50
CA TYR A 172 0.82 -6.05 7.05
C TYR A 172 0.88 -5.95 8.58
N ILE A 173 -0.27 -5.95 9.27
CA ILE A 173 -0.32 -5.89 10.75
C ILE A 173 -0.37 -7.27 11.41
N ILE A 174 -1.03 -8.25 10.78
CA ILE A 174 -1.32 -9.54 11.42
C ILE A 174 -0.04 -10.34 11.63
N ARG A 175 0.08 -10.99 12.80
CA ARG A 175 1.16 -11.95 13.09
C ARG A 175 0.65 -13.11 13.93
N ARG A 176 1.27 -14.27 13.81
CA ARG A 176 1.00 -15.43 14.67
C ARG A 176 1.62 -15.24 16.05
N LEU A 177 0.92 -15.65 17.11
CA LEU A 177 1.48 -15.74 18.46
C LEU A 177 2.21 -17.08 18.63
N THR A 178 3.52 -17.01 18.88
CA THR A 178 4.35 -18.18 19.11
C THR A 178 4.28 -18.61 20.56
N TYR A 179 3.94 -19.88 20.81
CA TYR A 179 3.86 -20.42 22.17
C TYR A 179 5.18 -20.23 22.92
N ARG A 180 5.09 -19.80 24.19
CA ARG A 180 6.20 -19.46 25.12
C ARG A 180 7.08 -18.26 24.73
N LYS A 181 7.17 -17.88 23.46
CA LYS A 181 7.91 -16.66 23.03
C LYS A 181 7.06 -15.41 23.17
N ASP A 182 5.82 -15.48 22.72
CA ASP A 182 4.85 -14.39 22.84
C ASP A 182 3.99 -14.57 24.09
N LYS A 183 3.65 -13.47 24.76
CA LYS A 183 2.61 -13.45 25.79
C LYS A 183 1.24 -13.21 25.13
N LEU A 184 0.19 -13.70 25.77
CA LEU A 184 -1.17 -13.32 25.40
C LEU A 184 -1.36 -11.80 25.60
N PRO A 185 -1.95 -11.07 24.64
CA PRO A 185 -1.98 -9.61 24.66
C PRO A 185 -2.85 -9.05 25.80
N PHE A 186 -3.91 -9.78 26.18
CA PHE A 186 -4.81 -9.44 27.28
C PHE A 186 -5.53 -10.71 27.77
N PRO A 187 -6.04 -10.72 29.02
CA PRO A 187 -6.78 -11.87 29.54
C PRO A 187 -8.13 -12.02 28.85
N LEU A 188 -8.54 -13.26 28.62
CA LEU A 188 -9.88 -13.63 28.15
C LEU A 188 -10.31 -14.89 28.88
N ASP A 189 -11.51 -14.91 29.44
CA ASP A 189 -11.93 -16.01 30.31
C ASP A 189 -12.20 -17.29 29.51
N ASP A 190 -11.76 -18.42 30.06
CA ASP A 190 -11.83 -19.73 29.41
C ASP A 190 -13.27 -20.17 29.09
N LYS A 191 -14.27 -19.69 29.84
CA LYS A 191 -15.68 -20.02 29.62
C LYS A 191 -16.19 -19.36 28.34
N THR A 192 -15.87 -18.09 28.13
CA THR A 192 -16.15 -17.34 26.89
C THR A 192 -15.41 -17.96 25.71
N VAL A 193 -14.11 -18.27 25.87
CA VAL A 193 -13.30 -18.85 24.79
C VAL A 193 -13.84 -20.22 24.36
N ARG A 194 -14.22 -21.09 25.30
CA ARG A 194 -14.81 -22.41 24.96
C ARG A 194 -16.13 -22.29 24.23
N LYS A 195 -16.97 -21.33 24.58
CA LYS A 195 -18.25 -21.09 23.87
C LYS A 195 -18.03 -20.69 22.42
N ILE A 196 -17.01 -19.87 22.14
CA ILE A 196 -16.71 -19.40 20.77
C ILE A 196 -15.98 -20.49 19.98
N THR A 197 -14.93 -21.06 20.56
CA THR A 197 -13.90 -21.84 19.83
C THR A 197 -14.02 -23.35 20.03
N GLY A 198 -14.79 -23.81 21.02
CA GLY A 198 -14.81 -25.21 21.46
C GLY A 198 -13.57 -25.65 22.25
N THR A 199 -12.60 -24.77 22.50
CA THR A 199 -11.36 -25.07 23.23
C THR A 199 -10.94 -23.90 24.14
N THR A 200 -9.74 -23.93 24.71
CA THR A 200 -9.19 -22.88 25.59
C THR A 200 -8.23 -21.96 24.86
N LEU A 201 -7.98 -20.80 25.46
CA LEU A 201 -7.00 -19.86 24.96
C LEU A 201 -5.57 -20.46 24.99
N ASP A 202 -5.22 -21.16 26.06
CA ASP A 202 -3.93 -21.84 26.19
C ASP A 202 -3.74 -22.95 25.13
N SER A 203 -4.79 -23.73 24.84
CA SER A 203 -4.73 -24.75 23.79
C SER A 203 -4.54 -24.12 22.41
N LEU A 204 -5.27 -23.04 22.09
CA LEU A 204 -5.08 -22.32 20.83
C LEU A 204 -3.66 -21.75 20.72
N HIS A 205 -3.13 -21.17 21.80
CA HIS A 205 -1.78 -20.61 21.80
C HIS A 205 -0.71 -21.69 21.62
N ARG A 206 -0.83 -22.79 22.37
CA ARG A 206 0.08 -23.94 22.32
C ARG A 206 0.11 -24.59 20.94
N ASP A 207 -1.05 -24.68 20.29
CA ASP A 207 -1.19 -25.22 18.95
C ASP A 207 -0.80 -24.21 17.85
N GLY A 208 -0.34 -23.00 18.23
CA GLY A 208 0.04 -21.94 17.30
C GLY A 208 -1.12 -21.43 16.47
N ARG A 209 -2.36 -21.49 16.98
CA ARG A 209 -3.58 -21.12 16.27
C ARG A 209 -4.07 -19.72 16.60
N LEU A 210 -3.36 -18.96 17.43
CA LEU A 210 -3.68 -17.57 17.74
C LEU A 210 -2.87 -16.59 16.91
N PHE A 211 -3.51 -15.49 16.54
CA PHE A 211 -2.92 -14.39 15.78
C PHE A 211 -3.35 -13.06 16.38
N LEU A 212 -2.50 -12.06 16.28
CA LEU A 212 -2.68 -10.74 16.85
C LEU A 212 -2.49 -9.67 15.77
N ALA A 213 -3.43 -8.72 15.71
CA ALA A 213 -3.23 -7.42 15.10
C ALA A 213 -3.25 -6.37 16.22
N ASP A 214 -2.14 -5.64 16.39
CA ASP A 214 -1.90 -4.77 17.54
C ASP A 214 -1.79 -3.30 17.14
N HIS A 215 -2.87 -2.56 17.30
CA HIS A 215 -2.92 -1.11 17.12
C HIS A 215 -2.82 -0.33 18.43
N SER A 216 -2.41 -0.97 19.54
CA SER A 216 -2.30 -0.30 20.85
C SER A 216 -1.29 0.85 20.87
N TYR A 217 -0.33 0.86 19.94
CA TYR A 217 0.59 1.98 19.75
C TYR A 217 -0.12 3.31 19.45
N GLN A 218 -1.37 3.27 18.95
CA GLN A 218 -2.17 4.46 18.66
C GLN A 218 -2.71 5.14 19.92
N LYS A 219 -2.63 4.49 21.11
CA LYS A 219 -3.00 5.09 22.41
C LYS A 219 -2.25 6.39 22.71
N LYS A 220 -1.08 6.59 22.09
CA LYS A 220 -0.25 7.80 22.23
C LYS A 220 -0.78 9.00 21.45
N TYR A 221 -1.74 8.79 20.56
CA TYR A 221 -2.31 9.84 19.72
C TYR A 221 -3.61 10.40 20.32
N PHE A 222 -3.91 11.64 19.97
CA PHE A 222 -5.14 12.32 20.34
C PHE A 222 -6.01 12.49 19.10
N ALA A 223 -7.29 12.17 19.21
CA ALA A 223 -8.24 12.44 18.15
C ALA A 223 -8.51 13.96 18.07
N GLN A 224 -8.84 14.44 16.85
CA GLN A 224 -9.24 15.82 16.63
C GLN A 224 -10.54 16.14 17.38
N GLN A 225 -10.83 17.43 17.59
CA GLN A 225 -12.06 17.84 18.26
C GLN A 225 -13.30 17.28 17.54
N GLY A 226 -14.21 16.66 18.31
CA GLY A 226 -15.42 16.02 17.77
C GLY A 226 -15.14 14.73 16.98
N ARG A 227 -13.95 14.16 17.13
CA ARG A 227 -13.55 12.86 16.57
C ARG A 227 -13.09 11.95 17.70
N TYR A 228 -13.26 10.65 17.51
CA TYR A 228 -12.88 9.63 18.49
C TYR A 228 -12.24 8.43 17.79
N SER A 229 -11.38 7.73 18.50
CA SER A 229 -10.74 6.50 18.04
C SER A 229 -10.36 5.64 19.24
N ALA A 230 -10.29 4.32 19.04
CA ALA A 230 -9.74 3.38 20.00
C ALA A 230 -8.21 3.24 19.80
N ALA A 231 -7.61 2.22 20.42
CA ALA A 231 -6.26 1.76 20.09
C ALA A 231 -6.25 0.22 20.11
N CYS A 232 -7.07 -0.37 19.24
CA CYS A 232 -7.50 -1.75 19.42
C CYS A 232 -6.38 -2.79 19.33
N GLN A 233 -6.44 -3.82 20.16
CA GLN A 233 -5.80 -5.10 19.91
C GLN A 233 -6.87 -6.12 19.55
N ALA A 234 -6.73 -6.79 18.41
CA ALA A 234 -7.63 -7.86 17.99
C ALA A 234 -6.92 -9.21 17.98
N LEU A 235 -7.54 -10.17 18.65
CA LEU A 235 -7.11 -11.56 18.66
C LEU A 235 -7.96 -12.35 17.67
N PHE A 236 -7.29 -13.12 16.83
CA PHE A 236 -7.90 -14.02 15.84
C PHE A 236 -7.42 -15.44 16.09
N TYR A 237 -8.14 -16.41 15.54
CA TYR A 237 -7.76 -17.81 15.64
C TYR A 237 -8.09 -18.60 14.37
N LEU A 238 -7.32 -19.67 14.14
CA LEU A 238 -7.63 -20.67 13.12
C LEU A 238 -8.45 -21.80 13.75
N ASP A 239 -9.75 -21.81 13.47
CA ASP A 239 -10.68 -22.80 14.03
C ASP A 239 -10.42 -24.19 13.44
N LYS A 240 -10.39 -25.22 14.29
CA LYS A 240 -10.23 -26.61 13.84
C LYS A 240 -11.53 -27.19 13.24
N ARG A 241 -12.68 -26.60 13.59
CA ARG A 241 -14.00 -27.16 13.21
C ARG A 241 -14.39 -26.76 11.79
N SER A 242 -14.12 -25.51 11.42
CA SER A 242 -14.45 -24.94 10.10
C SER A 242 -13.24 -24.74 9.19
N ASP A 243 -12.02 -24.85 9.72
CA ASP A 243 -10.78 -24.45 9.04
C ASP A 243 -10.76 -22.95 8.63
N HIS A 244 -11.61 -22.13 9.26
CA HIS A 244 -11.66 -20.69 8.99
C HIS A 244 -10.75 -19.91 9.93
N PHE A 245 -10.16 -18.83 9.39
CA PHE A 245 -9.53 -17.77 10.17
C PHE A 245 -10.61 -16.80 10.66
N LEU A 246 -10.81 -16.73 11.98
CA LEU A 246 -11.95 -16.04 12.60
C LEU A 246 -11.50 -15.08 13.72
N PRO A 247 -12.28 -14.02 14.00
CA PRO A 247 -12.01 -13.14 15.12
C PRO A 247 -12.43 -13.80 16.44
N LEU A 248 -11.68 -13.53 17.51
CA LEU A 248 -11.93 -14.08 18.85
C LEU A 248 -12.30 -12.98 19.85
N ALA A 249 -11.53 -11.89 19.88
CA ALA A 249 -11.78 -10.77 20.79
C ALA A 249 -11.13 -9.48 20.30
N ILE A 250 -11.70 -8.34 20.68
CA ILE A 250 -11.17 -6.99 20.41
C ILE A 250 -11.13 -6.19 21.70
N LYS A 251 -9.96 -5.72 22.10
CA LYS A 251 -9.76 -4.87 23.27
C LYS A 251 -9.50 -3.43 22.86
N THR A 252 -10.15 -2.44 23.48
CA THR A 252 -10.08 -1.02 23.04
C THR A 252 -8.80 -0.28 23.45
N ASN A 253 -8.16 -0.67 24.56
CA ASN A 253 -6.94 -0.04 25.14
C ASN A 253 -7.05 1.44 25.54
N VAL A 254 -8.24 2.02 25.47
CA VAL A 254 -8.54 3.41 25.84
C VAL A 254 -9.86 3.49 26.62
N GLY A 255 -10.08 4.60 27.34
CA GLY A 255 -11.29 4.83 28.11
C GLY A 255 -11.50 3.75 29.18
N ALA A 256 -12.65 3.08 29.15
CA ALA A 256 -12.98 1.97 30.05
C ALA A 256 -12.24 0.66 29.74
N ASP A 257 -11.40 0.63 28.70
CA ASP A 257 -10.57 -0.51 28.31
C ASP A 257 -11.34 -1.83 28.12
N LEU A 258 -12.49 -1.73 27.46
CA LEU A 258 -13.42 -2.84 27.28
C LEU A 258 -12.85 -3.88 26.31
N THR A 259 -13.14 -5.16 26.57
CA THR A 259 -12.84 -6.29 25.69
C THR A 259 -14.13 -6.89 25.16
N TYR A 260 -14.32 -6.88 23.85
CA TYR A 260 -15.50 -7.40 23.14
C TYR A 260 -15.21 -8.74 22.48
N THR A 261 -16.24 -9.54 22.28
CA THR A 261 -16.21 -10.86 21.64
C THR A 261 -17.46 -11.05 20.77
N PRO A 262 -17.48 -12.05 19.87
CA PRO A 262 -18.68 -12.42 19.12
C PRO A 262 -19.90 -12.84 19.98
N LEU A 263 -19.75 -13.04 21.29
CA LEU A 263 -20.86 -13.34 22.21
C LEU A 263 -21.52 -12.09 22.81
N ASP A 264 -20.92 -10.91 22.63
CA ASP A 264 -21.57 -9.65 22.99
C ASP A 264 -22.75 -9.38 22.04
N THR A 265 -23.59 -8.38 22.35
CA THR A 265 -24.75 -8.09 21.49
C THR A 265 -24.28 -7.71 20.09
N THR A 266 -25.12 -7.95 19.07
CA THR A 266 -24.78 -7.74 17.65
C THR A 266 -24.13 -6.38 17.39
N ASN A 267 -24.71 -5.31 17.93
CA ASN A 267 -24.20 -3.95 17.74
C ASN A 267 -22.91 -3.68 18.54
N GLU A 268 -22.75 -4.24 19.73
CA GLU A 268 -21.50 -4.07 20.49
C GLU A 268 -20.32 -4.72 19.79
N TRP A 269 -20.53 -5.95 19.30
CA TRP A 269 -19.50 -6.65 18.55
C TRP A 269 -19.21 -5.94 17.22
N LEU A 270 -20.24 -5.50 16.50
CA LEU A 270 -20.06 -4.75 15.26
C LEU A 270 -19.35 -3.40 15.50
N LEU A 271 -19.68 -2.67 16.58
CA LEU A 271 -18.95 -1.46 16.95
C LEU A 271 -17.48 -1.77 17.27
N ALA A 272 -17.19 -2.89 17.94
CA ALA A 272 -15.81 -3.28 18.21
C ALA A 272 -15.02 -3.53 16.91
N LYS A 273 -15.64 -4.15 15.90
CA LYS A 273 -15.06 -4.31 14.56
C LYS A 273 -14.85 -2.96 13.86
N ILE A 274 -15.83 -2.05 13.93
CA ILE A 274 -15.73 -0.69 13.40
C ILE A 274 -14.57 0.09 14.08
N MET A 275 -14.47 0.05 15.41
CA MET A 275 -13.39 0.67 16.17
C MET A 275 -12.02 0.12 15.74
N PHE A 276 -11.91 -1.19 15.59
CA PHE A 276 -10.69 -1.81 15.08
C PHE A 276 -10.38 -1.35 13.65
N ASN A 277 -11.37 -1.28 12.76
CA ASN A 277 -11.17 -0.87 11.37
C ASN A 277 -10.81 0.62 11.22
N VAL A 278 -11.25 1.50 12.12
CA VAL A 278 -10.72 2.88 12.21
C VAL A 278 -9.22 2.86 12.49
N ASN A 279 -8.79 2.07 13.48
CA ASN A 279 -7.37 1.93 13.80
C ASN A 279 -6.57 1.28 12.67
N ASP A 280 -7.16 0.28 12.03
CA ASP A 280 -6.51 -0.49 10.98
C ASP A 280 -6.37 0.30 9.68
N PHE A 281 -7.38 1.09 9.32
CA PHE A 281 -7.30 2.04 8.23
C PHE A 281 -6.17 3.05 8.46
N PHE A 282 -6.11 3.65 9.65
CA PHE A 282 -5.02 4.56 10.01
C PHE A 282 -3.65 3.87 9.90
N HIS A 283 -3.53 2.64 10.41
CA HIS A 283 -2.30 1.86 10.26
C HIS A 283 -1.94 1.68 8.79
N GLY A 284 -2.85 1.17 7.95
CA GLY A 284 -2.60 0.93 6.53
C GLY A 284 -2.14 2.22 5.81
N GLN A 285 -2.84 3.33 6.06
CA GLN A 285 -2.52 4.61 5.43
C GLN A 285 -1.26 5.28 5.95
N VAL A 286 -0.81 5.03 7.19
CA VAL A 286 0.48 5.55 7.65
C VAL A 286 1.63 4.60 7.31
N TYR A 287 1.39 3.30 7.40
CA TYR A 287 2.39 2.27 7.15
C TYR A 287 2.78 2.21 5.66
N HIS A 288 1.87 2.44 4.72
CA HIS A 288 2.23 2.46 3.30
C HIS A 288 3.20 3.60 2.95
N LEU A 289 3.15 4.73 3.66
CA LEU A 289 4.14 5.79 3.50
C LEU A 289 5.54 5.25 3.82
N LEU A 290 5.69 4.50 4.92
CA LEU A 290 6.99 3.94 5.32
C LEU A 290 7.41 2.72 4.51
N ASN A 291 6.49 1.81 4.19
CA ASN A 291 6.82 0.50 3.64
C ASN A 291 6.83 0.49 2.10
N SER A 292 6.09 1.40 1.47
CA SER A 292 6.35 1.80 0.10
C SER A 292 7.14 3.09 0.16
N HIS A 293 6.51 4.25 0.36
CA HIS A 293 7.04 5.54 -0.09
C HIS A 293 8.43 5.98 0.41
N ASP A 294 8.73 6.02 1.69
CA ASP A 294 10.00 6.61 2.11
C ASP A 294 11.20 5.76 1.67
N VAL A 295 10.97 4.47 1.46
CA VAL A 295 12.00 3.48 1.66
C VAL A 295 12.85 3.28 0.39
N ALA A 296 12.39 3.69 -0.80
CA ALA A 296 13.26 3.78 -2.00
C ALA A 296 13.30 5.14 -2.59
N GLU A 297 12.68 6.13 -1.99
CA GLU A 297 12.95 7.49 -2.38
C GLU A 297 14.42 7.65 -2.05
N ILE A 298 14.82 7.10 -0.91
CA ILE A 298 16.19 6.98 -0.48
C ILE A 298 17.08 5.99 -1.25
N VAL A 299 16.63 4.77 -1.59
CA VAL A 299 17.44 3.81 -2.38
C VAL A 299 17.62 4.26 -3.83
N TYR A 300 16.59 4.85 -4.43
CA TYR A 300 16.65 5.46 -5.75
C TYR A 300 17.48 6.75 -5.71
N LEU A 301 17.37 7.59 -4.67
CA LEU A 301 18.21 8.78 -4.50
C LEU A 301 19.69 8.41 -4.36
N ALA A 302 20.01 7.35 -3.62
CA ALA A 302 21.36 6.79 -3.57
C ALA A 302 21.83 6.31 -4.96
N ALA A 303 20.96 5.64 -5.73
CA ALA A 303 21.26 5.22 -7.11
C ALA A 303 21.48 6.41 -8.05
N LEU A 304 20.63 7.44 -7.98
CA LEU A 304 20.73 8.67 -8.77
C LEU A 304 22.05 9.37 -8.55
N ARG A 305 22.56 9.35 -7.32
CA ARG A 305 23.84 9.98 -6.94
C ARG A 305 25.07 9.17 -7.35
N THR A 306 24.94 7.90 -7.72
CA THR A 306 26.10 6.98 -7.88
C THR A 306 26.18 6.26 -9.22
N LEU A 307 25.06 6.01 -9.88
CA LEU A 307 25.00 5.39 -11.21
C LEU A 307 24.94 6.46 -12.28
N SER A 308 25.60 6.31 -13.43
CA SER A 308 25.41 7.25 -14.57
C SER A 308 24.00 7.14 -15.15
N SER A 309 23.47 8.21 -15.76
CA SER A 309 22.23 8.17 -16.59
C SER A 309 22.29 7.15 -17.73
N ARG A 310 23.50 6.72 -18.12
CA ARG A 310 23.75 5.64 -19.09
C ARG A 310 23.74 4.25 -18.48
N HIS A 311 23.64 4.12 -17.16
CA HIS A 311 23.71 2.83 -16.48
C HIS A 311 22.39 2.05 -16.64
N PRO A 312 22.40 0.78 -17.12
CA PRO A 312 21.18 0.00 -17.32
C PRO A 312 20.31 -0.13 -16.07
N VAL A 313 20.94 -0.34 -14.89
CA VAL A 313 20.21 -0.44 -13.61
C VAL A 313 19.53 0.88 -13.25
N LEU A 314 20.15 2.04 -13.51
CA LEU A 314 19.50 3.32 -13.22
C LEU A 314 18.29 3.54 -14.14
N ASN A 315 18.41 3.23 -15.43
CA ASN A 315 17.28 3.30 -16.38
C ASN A 315 16.09 2.44 -15.95
N LEU A 316 16.36 1.21 -15.48
CA LEU A 316 15.30 0.36 -14.91
C LEU A 316 14.66 1.01 -13.68
N MET A 317 15.46 1.58 -12.79
CA MET A 317 14.98 2.25 -11.58
C MET A 317 14.18 3.52 -11.89
N GLU A 318 14.60 4.31 -12.88
CA GLU A 318 13.86 5.48 -13.41
C GLU A 318 12.54 5.10 -14.07
N ARG A 319 12.42 3.88 -14.60
CA ARG A 319 11.12 3.35 -15.05
C ARG A 319 10.23 3.01 -13.86
N LEU A 320 10.81 2.47 -12.80
CA LEU A 320 10.08 2.04 -11.62
C LEU A 320 9.69 3.21 -10.70
N ILE A 321 10.43 4.35 -10.73
CA ILE A 321 10.54 5.44 -9.73
C ILE A 321 9.96 5.08 -8.38
N VAL A 322 10.90 4.69 -7.51
CA VAL A 322 10.75 3.52 -6.67
C VAL A 322 10.90 3.83 -5.21
N LEU A 323 10.18 3.08 -4.37
CA LEU A 323 10.23 3.07 -2.91
C LEU A 323 10.58 1.56 -2.35
N PHE A 324 11.52 1.22 -1.37
CA PHE A 324 12.31 -0.04 -0.96
C PHE A 324 12.69 -0.33 0.52
N ASN A 325 12.52 -1.56 1.04
CA ASN A 325 13.00 -2.00 2.37
C ASN A 325 13.40 -3.49 2.42
N LEU A 326 14.58 -3.90 2.89
CA LEU A 326 14.94 -5.33 2.96
C LEU A 326 14.19 -6.18 3.99
N GLY A 327 13.71 -5.58 5.09
CA GLY A 327 12.77 -6.24 6.00
C GLY A 327 11.40 -6.51 5.36
N GLY A 328 11.12 -5.87 4.21
CA GLY A 328 9.88 -5.94 3.44
C GLY A 328 9.83 -7.02 2.36
N PHE A 329 10.91 -7.78 2.13
CA PHE A 329 10.93 -8.84 1.11
C PHE A 329 9.74 -9.79 1.31
N PHE A 330 8.89 -9.90 0.29
CA PHE A 330 7.55 -10.46 0.38
C PHE A 330 7.45 -11.76 1.20
N GLU A 331 8.15 -12.83 0.80
CA GLU A 331 8.10 -14.08 1.57
C GLU A 331 8.81 -13.99 2.94
N ASN A 332 9.90 -13.23 3.04
CA ASN A 332 10.64 -13.08 4.29
C ASN A 332 9.78 -12.39 5.35
N ASN A 333 9.12 -11.29 4.99
CA ASN A 333 8.19 -10.55 5.85
C ASN A 333 7.05 -11.45 6.36
N LEU A 334 6.46 -12.26 5.48
CA LEU A 334 5.39 -13.20 5.84
C LEU A 334 5.88 -14.34 6.77
N ARG A 335 7.10 -14.85 6.55
CA ARG A 335 7.73 -15.85 7.41
C ARG A 335 8.07 -15.28 8.79
N LEU A 336 8.63 -14.07 8.85
CA LEU A 336 8.97 -13.38 10.10
C LEU A 336 7.74 -13.16 10.99
N ARG A 337 6.56 -12.94 10.39
CA ARG A 337 5.27 -12.82 11.09
C ARG A 337 4.58 -14.17 11.37
N GLY A 338 5.20 -15.28 10.97
CA GLY A 338 4.69 -16.64 11.19
C GLY A 338 3.48 -17.01 10.33
N LEU A 339 3.25 -16.30 9.22
CA LEU A 339 2.10 -16.51 8.33
C LEU A 339 2.38 -17.57 7.25
N LEU A 340 3.65 -17.76 6.89
CA LEU A 340 4.10 -18.73 5.88
C LEU A 340 5.10 -19.71 6.49
N HIS A 341 4.95 -21.01 6.19
CA HIS A 341 5.85 -22.10 6.64
C HIS A 341 6.19 -22.06 8.15
N SER A 342 5.21 -21.70 8.99
CA SER A 342 5.43 -21.61 10.43
C SER A 342 5.82 -22.98 11.02
N PRO A 343 6.93 -23.08 11.77
CA PRO A 343 7.28 -24.30 12.48
C PRO A 343 6.48 -24.48 13.77
N THR A 344 5.66 -23.49 14.15
CA THR A 344 5.01 -23.41 15.46
C THR A 344 3.49 -23.47 15.40
N GLY A 345 2.88 -23.59 14.22
CA GLY A 345 1.44 -23.69 14.05
C GLY A 345 1.02 -24.15 12.65
N PRO A 346 -0.27 -24.48 12.45
CA PRO A 346 -0.79 -24.94 11.17
C PRO A 346 -0.73 -23.87 10.08
N LYS A 347 -0.64 -24.31 8.81
CA LYS A 347 -0.75 -23.44 7.63
C LYS A 347 -2.12 -22.74 7.62
N LEU A 348 -2.15 -21.48 7.20
CA LEU A 348 -3.41 -20.79 6.87
C LEU A 348 -4.01 -21.46 5.61
N PRO A 349 -5.29 -21.89 5.64
CA PRO A 349 -5.93 -22.54 4.48
C PRO A 349 -6.07 -21.59 3.30
N HIS A 350 -6.43 -20.34 3.60
CA HIS A 350 -6.54 -19.25 2.64
C HIS A 350 -5.66 -18.08 3.07
N PHE A 351 -4.83 -17.58 2.16
CA PHE A 351 -4.09 -16.33 2.35
C PHE A 351 -4.06 -15.57 1.00
N PRO A 352 -5.15 -14.87 0.64
CA PRO A 352 -5.34 -14.27 -0.68
C PRO A 352 -4.21 -13.34 -1.12
N PHE A 353 -3.70 -12.48 -0.22
CA PHE A 353 -2.55 -11.64 -0.49
C PHE A 353 -1.28 -12.44 -0.83
N TYR A 354 -1.02 -13.54 -0.10
CA TYR A 354 0.13 -14.38 -0.40
C TYR A 354 -0.03 -15.12 -1.73
N GLU A 355 -1.21 -15.69 -1.98
CA GLU A 355 -1.53 -16.47 -3.17
C GLU A 355 -1.33 -15.65 -4.45
N ASP A 356 -1.93 -14.46 -4.50
CA ASP A 356 -1.75 -13.55 -5.63
C ASP A 356 -0.33 -12.99 -5.70
N GLY A 357 0.20 -12.57 -4.55
CA GLY A 357 1.52 -11.95 -4.49
C GLY A 357 2.64 -12.91 -4.91
N LYS A 358 2.55 -14.19 -4.56
CA LYS A 358 3.55 -15.20 -4.93
C LYS A 358 3.66 -15.38 -6.44
N GLU A 359 2.52 -15.40 -7.14
CA GLU A 359 2.53 -15.54 -8.59
C GLU A 359 3.06 -14.27 -9.25
N THR A 360 2.57 -13.11 -8.82
CA THR A 360 2.97 -11.79 -9.33
C THR A 360 4.47 -11.54 -9.13
N ILE A 361 5.00 -11.76 -7.91
CA ILE A 361 6.45 -11.60 -7.65
C ILE A 361 7.29 -12.61 -8.43
N GLY A 362 6.76 -13.82 -8.67
CA GLY A 362 7.42 -14.81 -9.51
C GLY A 362 7.57 -14.34 -10.97
N VAL A 363 6.56 -13.64 -11.52
CA VAL A 363 6.62 -13.06 -12.87
C VAL A 363 7.56 -11.86 -12.92
N ILE A 364 7.50 -10.96 -11.93
CA ILE A 364 8.45 -9.83 -11.77
C ILE A 364 9.88 -10.37 -11.74
N ARG A 365 10.16 -11.34 -10.87
CA ARG A 365 11.51 -11.88 -10.68
C ARG A 365 12.08 -12.47 -11.96
N LYS A 366 11.29 -13.23 -12.72
CA LYS A 366 11.74 -13.81 -14.01
C LYS A 366 12.17 -12.74 -15.01
N PHE A 367 11.45 -11.61 -15.08
CA PHE A 367 11.87 -10.49 -15.91
C PHE A 367 13.19 -9.90 -15.42
N ILE A 368 13.29 -9.63 -14.11
CA ILE A 368 14.48 -9.04 -13.49
C ILE A 368 15.70 -9.96 -13.65
N GLU A 369 15.54 -11.28 -13.52
CA GLU A 369 16.59 -12.26 -13.79
C GLU A 369 17.09 -12.15 -15.24
N ALA A 370 16.19 -12.14 -16.23
CA ALA A 370 16.57 -11.97 -17.63
C ALA A 370 17.27 -10.62 -17.90
N PHE A 371 16.79 -9.55 -17.26
CA PHE A 371 17.42 -8.22 -17.33
C PHE A 371 18.84 -8.21 -16.73
N VAL A 372 19.02 -8.76 -15.54
CA VAL A 372 20.32 -8.84 -14.86
C VAL A 372 21.28 -9.75 -15.61
N GLU A 373 20.83 -10.87 -16.17
CA GLU A 373 21.66 -11.77 -16.98
C GLU A 373 22.05 -11.16 -18.34
N ALA A 374 21.14 -10.40 -18.95
CA ALA A 374 21.43 -9.65 -20.17
C ALA A 374 22.51 -8.59 -19.92
N THR A 375 22.41 -7.89 -18.79
CA THR A 375 23.31 -6.80 -18.36
C THR A 375 24.66 -7.32 -17.85
N TYR A 376 24.66 -8.30 -16.95
CA TYR A 376 25.86 -8.85 -16.31
C TYR A 376 26.09 -10.31 -16.71
N LYS A 377 27.11 -10.54 -17.54
CA LYS A 377 27.46 -11.89 -18.03
C LYS A 377 27.93 -12.85 -16.93
N SER A 378 28.40 -12.33 -15.80
CA SER A 378 28.77 -13.13 -14.63
C SER A 378 28.80 -12.28 -13.37
N ASP A 379 28.80 -12.96 -12.21
CA ASP A 379 28.99 -12.34 -10.89
C ASP A 379 30.32 -11.57 -10.80
N ARG A 380 31.35 -11.99 -11.57
CA ARG A 380 32.62 -11.28 -11.68
C ARG A 380 32.49 -9.93 -12.39
N VAL A 381 31.66 -9.83 -13.43
CA VAL A 381 31.41 -8.56 -14.11
C VAL A 381 30.67 -7.61 -13.17
N LEU A 382 29.65 -8.10 -12.48
CA LEU A 382 28.89 -7.34 -11.49
C LEU A 382 29.76 -6.83 -10.33
N SER A 383 30.64 -7.69 -9.80
CA SER A 383 31.55 -7.32 -8.70
C SER A 383 32.60 -6.26 -9.10
N LYS A 384 32.82 -6.07 -10.41
CA LYS A 384 33.75 -5.07 -10.97
C LYS A 384 33.05 -3.80 -11.44
N ASP A 385 31.73 -3.73 -11.34
CA ASP A 385 30.97 -2.54 -11.67
C ASP A 385 31.09 -1.53 -10.54
N TRP A 386 31.99 -0.57 -10.69
CA TRP A 386 32.30 0.39 -9.64
C TRP A 386 31.15 1.36 -9.35
N GLU A 387 30.25 1.60 -10.30
CA GLU A 387 29.04 2.40 -10.07
C GLU A 387 28.05 1.62 -9.21
N LEU A 388 27.81 0.35 -9.55
CA LEU A 388 26.97 -0.51 -8.74
C LEU A 388 27.51 -0.65 -7.32
N GLN A 389 28.82 -0.87 -7.14
CA GLN A 389 29.40 -0.94 -5.80
C GLN A 389 29.28 0.39 -5.04
N ALA A 390 29.45 1.53 -5.72
CA ALA A 390 29.24 2.84 -5.12
C ALA A 390 27.78 3.04 -4.67
N TRP A 391 26.80 2.60 -5.45
CA TRP A 391 25.38 2.64 -5.05
C TRP A 391 25.13 1.85 -3.76
N ILE A 392 25.69 0.65 -3.65
CA ILE A 392 25.52 -0.19 -2.47
C ILE A 392 26.20 0.44 -1.23
N THR A 393 27.41 0.97 -1.39
CA THR A 393 28.11 1.71 -0.31
C THR A 393 27.37 2.99 0.08
N GLU A 394 26.83 3.74 -0.89
CA GLU A 394 26.06 4.95 -0.63
C GLU A 394 24.78 4.64 0.16
N SER A 395 24.10 3.55 -0.22
CA SER A 395 22.86 3.08 0.41
C SER A 395 23.07 2.68 1.88
N ASP A 396 24.08 1.86 2.17
CA ASP A 396 24.46 1.40 3.53
C ASP A 396 25.27 2.45 4.32
N GLY A 397 25.48 3.65 3.75
CA GLY A 397 26.31 4.69 4.32
C GLY A 397 25.58 6.04 4.37
N PRO A 398 25.98 7.04 3.54
CA PRO A 398 25.38 8.37 3.53
C PRO A 398 23.84 8.42 3.42
N ALA A 399 23.23 7.52 2.66
CA ALA A 399 21.78 7.48 2.48
C ALA A 399 21.03 6.84 3.67
N GLN A 400 21.75 6.14 4.56
CA GLN A 400 21.21 5.51 5.77
C GLN A 400 20.01 4.57 5.49
N VAL A 401 20.08 3.80 4.40
CA VAL A 401 19.04 2.83 4.07
C VAL A 401 19.07 1.69 5.09
N ILE A 402 17.94 1.48 5.77
CA ILE A 402 17.82 0.47 6.81
C ILE A 402 17.82 -0.94 6.22
N ASP A 403 18.56 -1.84 6.86
CA ASP A 403 18.73 -3.25 6.51
C ASP A 403 19.26 -3.50 5.07
N PHE A 404 19.94 -2.53 4.44
CA PHE A 404 20.53 -2.65 3.09
C PHE A 404 21.70 -3.64 3.01
N PRO A 405 21.91 -4.43 1.93
CA PRO A 405 23.12 -5.24 1.82
C PRO A 405 24.35 -4.35 1.84
N SER A 406 25.33 -4.69 2.67
CA SER A 406 26.62 -4.01 2.66
C SER A 406 27.45 -4.38 1.43
N ALA A 407 28.26 -3.42 0.97
CA ALA A 407 29.20 -3.65 -0.11
C ALA A 407 30.33 -4.62 0.32
N PRO A 408 30.92 -5.38 -0.63
CA PRO A 408 30.57 -5.43 -2.04
C PRO A 408 29.38 -6.37 -2.32
N LEU A 409 28.56 -6.00 -3.29
CA LEU A 409 27.55 -6.88 -3.87
C LEU A 409 28.25 -7.87 -4.79
N ARG A 410 28.22 -9.16 -4.44
CA ARG A 410 29.07 -10.19 -5.08
C ARG A 410 28.31 -11.08 -6.05
N SER A 411 26.98 -11.12 -5.99
CA SER A 411 26.19 -12.04 -6.80
C SER A 411 25.05 -11.36 -7.55
N ARG A 412 24.82 -11.77 -8.80
CA ARG A 412 23.65 -11.36 -9.61
C ARG A 412 22.35 -11.67 -8.90
N LYS A 413 22.30 -12.75 -8.10
CA LYS A 413 21.12 -13.09 -7.31
C LYS A 413 20.74 -11.97 -6.33
N GLN A 414 21.73 -11.36 -5.66
CA GLN A 414 21.45 -10.27 -4.71
C GLN A 414 20.89 -9.04 -5.43
N LEU A 415 21.43 -8.70 -6.62
CA LEU A 415 20.88 -7.61 -7.43
C LEU A 415 19.46 -7.92 -7.92
N VAL A 416 19.18 -9.17 -8.33
CA VAL A 416 17.84 -9.62 -8.67
C VAL A 416 16.89 -9.48 -7.47
N ASP A 417 17.32 -9.84 -6.27
CA ASP A 417 16.51 -9.70 -5.06
C ASP A 417 16.16 -8.24 -4.77
N ILE A 418 17.13 -7.34 -4.86
CA ILE A 418 16.92 -5.88 -4.70
C ILE A 418 15.92 -5.39 -5.75
N LEU A 419 16.21 -5.56 -7.05
CA LEU A 419 15.40 -5.01 -8.14
C LEU A 419 13.99 -5.65 -8.24
N SER A 420 13.84 -6.91 -7.86
CA SER A 420 12.51 -7.53 -7.78
C SER A 420 11.68 -6.94 -6.65
N HIS A 421 12.32 -6.62 -5.52
CA HIS A 421 11.62 -6.00 -4.41
C HIS A 421 11.25 -4.53 -4.68
N MET A 422 12.12 -3.80 -5.37
CA MET A 422 11.82 -2.48 -5.94
C MET A 422 10.51 -2.49 -6.74
N ALA A 423 10.43 -3.38 -7.74
CA ALA A 423 9.24 -3.54 -8.56
C ALA A 423 8.01 -4.04 -7.77
N TRP A 424 8.19 -4.88 -6.76
CA TRP A 424 7.13 -5.33 -5.87
C TRP A 424 6.50 -4.18 -5.10
N LEU A 425 7.32 -3.29 -4.55
CA LEU A 425 6.81 -2.21 -3.72
C LEU A 425 6.03 -1.18 -4.52
N THR A 426 6.55 -0.81 -5.70
CA THR A 426 5.94 0.20 -6.57
C THR A 426 4.69 -0.26 -7.26
N GLY A 427 4.69 -1.51 -7.75
CA GLY A 427 3.63 -2.02 -8.61
C GLY A 427 2.68 -2.98 -7.91
N VAL A 428 2.88 -3.28 -6.61
CA VAL A 428 2.02 -4.21 -5.87
C VAL A 428 1.76 -3.75 -4.44
N SER A 429 2.80 -3.69 -3.60
CA SER A 429 2.64 -3.48 -2.15
C SER A 429 1.88 -2.21 -1.81
N HIS A 430 2.19 -1.13 -2.52
CA HIS A 430 1.51 0.14 -2.35
C HIS A 430 0.01 0.03 -2.62
N HIS A 431 -0.38 -0.63 -3.72
CA HIS A 431 -1.78 -0.69 -4.13
C HIS A 431 -2.63 -1.62 -3.27
N VAL A 432 -2.01 -2.52 -2.50
CA VAL A 432 -2.70 -3.33 -1.48
C VAL A 432 -3.05 -2.51 -0.24
N LEU A 433 -2.41 -1.36 0.01
CA LEU A 433 -2.71 -0.52 1.18
C LEU A 433 -3.38 0.81 0.82
N ASN A 434 -2.99 1.41 -0.30
CA ASN A 434 -3.47 2.69 -0.80
C ASN A 434 -4.06 2.50 -2.22
N GLN A 435 -3.86 3.44 -3.15
CA GLN A 435 -4.47 3.42 -4.47
C GLN A 435 -6.00 3.26 -4.39
N GLY A 436 -6.56 2.26 -5.08
CA GLY A 436 -7.98 1.95 -5.09
C GLY A 436 -8.42 1.05 -3.93
N GLU A 437 -7.51 0.45 -3.14
CA GLU A 437 -7.90 -0.45 -2.06
C GLU A 437 -8.81 0.23 -1.00
N PRO A 438 -8.51 1.46 -0.54
CA PRO A 438 -9.40 2.19 0.37
C PRO A 438 -10.83 2.34 -0.14
N VAL A 439 -11.02 2.81 -1.37
CA VAL A 439 -12.37 3.09 -1.89
C VAL A 439 -13.11 1.82 -2.26
N THR A 440 -12.40 0.75 -2.61
CA THR A 440 -13.02 -0.51 -3.04
C THR A 440 -13.24 -1.51 -1.90
N ALA A 441 -12.47 -1.45 -0.82
CA ALA A 441 -12.59 -2.38 0.29
C ALA A 441 -12.28 -1.76 1.67
N SER A 442 -11.04 -1.39 1.96
CA SER A 442 -10.58 -1.10 3.34
C SER A 442 -11.11 0.19 3.95
N GLY A 443 -11.80 1.02 3.17
CA GLY A 443 -12.49 2.25 3.60
C GLY A 443 -13.99 2.27 3.21
N VAL A 444 -14.58 1.10 2.93
CA VAL A 444 -16.01 0.96 2.62
C VAL A 444 -16.86 1.08 3.89
N LEU A 445 -17.68 2.13 3.96
CA LEU A 445 -18.72 2.33 4.96
C LEU A 445 -19.86 1.31 4.83
N PRO A 446 -20.50 0.91 5.94
CA PRO A 446 -20.36 1.48 7.30
C PRO A 446 -19.27 0.83 8.16
N LEU A 447 -18.64 -0.25 7.69
CA LEU A 447 -17.69 -1.03 8.52
C LEU A 447 -16.34 -0.31 8.71
N HIS A 448 -15.95 0.57 7.78
CA HIS A 448 -14.64 1.23 7.77
C HIS A 448 -14.73 2.76 7.74
N PRO A 449 -15.30 3.42 8.75
CA PRO A 449 -15.22 4.88 8.83
C PRO A 449 -13.78 5.32 9.11
N LEU A 450 -13.38 6.49 8.61
CA LEU A 450 -12.02 7.00 8.88
C LEU A 450 -11.85 7.54 10.31
N SER A 451 -12.96 7.75 11.01
CA SER A 451 -13.01 8.21 12.40
C SER A 451 -14.36 7.85 13.01
N LEU A 452 -14.41 7.76 14.33
CA LEU A 452 -15.68 7.72 15.06
C LEU A 452 -16.16 9.14 15.37
N TYR A 453 -17.49 9.29 15.51
CA TYR A 453 -18.16 10.58 15.73
C TYR A 453 -18.82 10.72 17.10
N ALA A 454 -18.81 9.66 17.92
CA ALA A 454 -19.27 9.69 19.31
C ALA A 454 -18.22 9.09 20.27
N PRO A 455 -18.23 9.48 21.57
CA PRO A 455 -17.33 8.91 22.57
C PRO A 455 -17.44 7.40 22.65
N LEU A 456 -16.34 6.72 22.93
CA LEU A 456 -16.34 5.26 23.08
C LEU A 456 -17.24 4.85 24.26
N PRO A 457 -17.96 3.71 24.15
CA PRO A 457 -18.74 3.18 25.26
C PRO A 457 -17.90 2.95 26.52
N THR A 458 -18.45 3.31 27.67
CA THR A 458 -17.80 3.11 28.98
C THR A 458 -18.24 1.83 29.69
N LYS A 459 -19.27 1.15 29.18
CA LYS A 459 -19.76 -0.14 29.66
C LYS A 459 -20.49 -0.89 28.55
N LYS A 460 -20.62 -2.20 28.72
CA LYS A 460 -21.42 -3.08 27.86
C LYS A 460 -22.92 -3.00 28.20
N GLY A 461 -23.77 -3.45 27.27
CA GLY A 461 -25.21 -3.69 27.41
C GLY A 461 -26.13 -2.51 27.06
N ARG A 462 -25.71 -1.56 26.19
CA ARG A 462 -26.50 -0.33 25.89
C ARG A 462 -26.38 0.21 24.45
N ILE A 463 -26.13 -0.61 23.44
CA ILE A 463 -25.94 -0.13 22.06
C ILE A 463 -27.07 -0.64 21.15
N GLU A 464 -28.11 0.18 20.98
CA GLU A 464 -29.24 -0.13 20.08
C GLU A 464 -29.03 0.47 18.67
N ASN A 465 -28.30 1.58 18.57
CA ASN A 465 -28.06 2.29 17.32
C ASN A 465 -26.58 2.64 17.16
N LEU A 466 -25.98 2.29 16.03
CA LEU A 466 -24.58 2.54 15.71
C LEU A 466 -24.33 3.85 14.96
N LEU A 467 -25.36 4.44 14.36
CA LEU A 467 -25.24 5.69 13.59
C LEU A 467 -24.53 6.83 14.33
N PRO A 468 -24.69 7.03 15.66
CA PRO A 468 -23.96 8.09 16.36
C PRO A 468 -22.44 8.01 16.25
N TRP A 469 -21.88 6.81 16.06
CA TRP A 469 -20.43 6.63 15.89
C TRP A 469 -19.97 6.73 14.43
N LEU A 470 -20.89 6.67 13.47
CA LEU A 470 -20.60 6.68 12.04
C LEU A 470 -20.66 8.11 11.47
N PRO A 471 -20.02 8.36 10.31
CA PRO A 471 -20.19 9.63 9.62
C PRO A 471 -21.66 9.83 9.22
N ASN A 472 -22.11 11.09 9.26
CA ASN A 472 -23.38 11.49 8.67
C ASN A 472 -23.32 11.47 7.14
N GLU A 473 -24.39 11.86 6.47
CA GLU A 473 -24.54 11.87 5.01
C GLU A 473 -23.37 12.60 4.34
N GLN A 474 -23.14 13.86 4.72
CA GLN A 474 -22.07 14.67 4.14
C GLN A 474 -20.70 14.05 4.40
N LYS A 475 -20.40 13.64 5.63
CA LYS A 475 -19.09 13.08 5.97
C LYS A 475 -18.85 11.71 5.34
N SER A 476 -19.91 10.96 5.04
CA SER A 476 -19.83 9.70 4.30
C SER A 476 -19.44 9.95 2.85
N VAL A 477 -20.08 10.94 2.21
CA VAL A 477 -19.73 11.39 0.87
C VAL A 477 -18.31 11.96 0.83
N ASP A 478 -17.93 12.81 1.79
CA ASP A 478 -16.57 13.37 1.89
C ASP A 478 -15.51 12.25 1.98
N GLN A 479 -15.77 11.23 2.80
CA GLN A 479 -14.89 10.06 2.93
C GLN A 479 -14.74 9.36 1.57
N ILE A 480 -15.83 8.96 0.91
CA ILE A 480 -15.71 8.23 -0.36
C ILE A 480 -15.10 9.10 -1.45
N THR A 481 -15.39 10.40 -1.46
CA THR A 481 -14.76 11.36 -2.39
C THR A 481 -13.25 11.40 -2.21
N LEU A 482 -12.76 11.47 -0.95
CA LEU A 482 -11.33 11.43 -0.65
C LEU A 482 -10.71 10.12 -1.13
N LEU A 483 -11.33 8.98 -0.81
CA LEU A 483 -10.77 7.66 -1.18
C LEU A 483 -10.82 7.43 -2.70
N ALA A 484 -11.86 7.88 -3.38
CA ALA A 484 -11.97 7.81 -4.84
C ALA A 484 -10.86 8.62 -5.53
N ARG A 485 -10.42 9.74 -4.92
CA ARG A 485 -9.29 10.54 -5.40
C ARG A 485 -7.93 9.86 -5.23
N PHE A 486 -7.82 8.77 -4.47
CA PHE A 486 -6.62 7.92 -4.46
C PHE A 486 -6.59 6.94 -5.64
N ASN A 487 -7.72 6.68 -6.28
CA ASN A 487 -7.76 5.81 -7.45
C ASN A 487 -7.18 6.50 -8.71
N ARG A 488 -6.78 5.72 -9.72
CA ARG A 488 -6.27 6.25 -11.01
C ARG A 488 -6.80 5.40 -12.18
N PRO A 489 -8.10 5.46 -12.53
CA PRO A 489 -8.67 4.64 -13.59
C PRO A 489 -8.00 4.82 -14.96
N GLN A 490 -7.50 6.02 -15.25
CA GLN A 490 -6.84 6.37 -16.50
C GLN A 490 -5.54 5.59 -16.79
N VAL A 491 -4.93 4.94 -15.80
CA VAL A 491 -3.70 4.15 -16.03
C VAL A 491 -3.95 2.95 -16.95
N VAL A 492 -5.18 2.44 -16.99
CA VAL A 492 -5.57 1.35 -17.89
C VAL A 492 -5.48 1.80 -19.35
N GLU A 493 -6.09 2.94 -19.68
CA GLU A 493 -6.10 3.49 -21.04
C GLU A 493 -4.71 3.95 -21.49
N LYS A 494 -3.90 4.46 -20.54
CA LYS A 494 -2.53 4.91 -20.81
C LYS A 494 -1.50 3.77 -20.88
N ASN A 495 -1.90 2.52 -20.69
CA ASN A 495 -0.99 1.37 -20.54
C ASN A 495 0.08 1.62 -19.46
N GLN A 496 -0.33 2.21 -18.34
CA GLN A 496 0.51 2.51 -17.19
C GLN A 496 0.28 1.54 -16.01
N THR A 497 -0.35 0.40 -16.28
CA THR A 497 -0.60 -0.65 -15.30
C THR A 497 0.62 -1.53 -15.06
N LEU A 498 0.63 -2.31 -13.98
CA LEU A 498 1.67 -3.30 -13.64
C LEU A 498 1.99 -4.22 -14.83
N ARG A 499 1.00 -4.60 -15.63
CA ARG A 499 1.21 -5.41 -16.85
C ARG A 499 2.25 -4.80 -17.79
N TYR A 500 2.34 -3.48 -17.87
CA TYR A 500 3.24 -2.74 -18.77
C TYR A 500 4.46 -2.15 -18.05
N MET A 501 4.74 -2.62 -16.82
CA MET A 501 5.84 -2.12 -15.98
C MET A 501 7.16 -1.98 -16.74
N PHE A 502 7.54 -2.98 -17.54
CA PHE A 502 8.81 -2.99 -18.28
C PHE A 502 8.67 -2.64 -19.77
N ASN A 503 7.48 -2.21 -20.21
CA ASN A 503 7.20 -1.90 -21.61
C ASN A 503 7.48 -0.41 -21.91
N ALA A 504 8.72 0.01 -21.70
CA ALA A 504 9.20 1.37 -22.01
C ALA A 504 10.18 1.32 -23.17
N GLU A 505 10.02 2.20 -24.16
CA GLU A 505 10.93 2.27 -25.31
C GLU A 505 12.39 2.47 -24.87
N SER A 506 12.63 3.33 -23.88
CA SER A 506 13.95 3.54 -23.27
C SER A 506 14.55 2.30 -22.62
N LEU A 507 13.74 1.32 -22.18
CA LEU A 507 14.23 0.08 -21.61
C LEU A 507 14.45 -1.01 -22.67
N LEU A 508 13.71 -0.95 -23.78
CA LEU A 508 13.71 -2.01 -24.81
C LEU A 508 14.62 -1.69 -26.00
N VAL A 509 14.74 -0.41 -26.37
CA VAL A 509 15.61 0.05 -27.45
C VAL A 509 17.02 0.24 -26.91
N GLY A 510 18.01 -0.30 -27.61
CA GLY A 510 19.42 -0.24 -27.19
C GLY A 510 19.83 -1.25 -26.12
N THR A 511 18.90 -2.09 -25.64
CA THR A 511 19.20 -3.22 -24.73
C THR A 511 19.25 -4.55 -25.48
N ASN A 512 19.67 -5.62 -24.79
CA ASN A 512 19.78 -6.95 -25.37
C ASN A 512 18.40 -7.46 -25.81
N ARG A 513 18.29 -8.10 -26.99
CA ARG A 513 17.05 -8.73 -27.49
C ARG A 513 16.38 -9.66 -26.45
N ALA A 514 17.16 -10.27 -25.57
CA ALA A 514 16.63 -11.08 -24.45
C ALA A 514 15.71 -10.28 -23.50
N VAL A 515 15.97 -8.99 -23.29
CA VAL A 515 15.15 -8.10 -22.44
C VAL A 515 13.79 -7.85 -23.09
N ALA A 516 13.75 -7.61 -24.41
CA ALA A 516 12.48 -7.47 -25.15
C ALA A 516 11.65 -8.77 -25.11
N VAL A 517 12.28 -9.93 -25.31
CA VAL A 517 11.61 -11.23 -25.20
C VAL A 517 11.10 -11.48 -23.76
N ALA A 518 11.86 -11.07 -22.75
CA ALA A 518 11.43 -11.14 -21.36
C ALA A 518 10.23 -10.21 -21.07
N ASN A 519 10.22 -8.99 -21.62
CA ASN A 519 9.09 -8.07 -21.52
C ASN A 519 7.82 -8.65 -22.17
N ASP A 520 7.91 -9.22 -23.38
CA ASP A 520 6.76 -9.85 -24.03
C ASP A 520 6.19 -11.00 -23.20
N ARG A 521 7.06 -11.80 -22.58
CA ARG A 521 6.64 -12.85 -21.65
C ARG A 521 5.99 -12.26 -20.41
N PHE A 522 6.61 -11.26 -19.79
CA PHE A 522 6.08 -10.56 -18.62
C PHE A 522 4.66 -10.01 -18.87
N MET A 523 4.45 -9.29 -19.98
CA MET A 523 3.15 -8.74 -20.34
C MET A 523 2.07 -9.81 -20.58
N ARG A 524 2.46 -10.96 -21.15
CA ARG A 524 1.55 -12.11 -21.35
C ARG A 524 1.18 -12.76 -20.02
N ASP A 525 2.16 -13.02 -19.17
CA ASP A 525 1.99 -13.67 -17.88
C ASP A 525 1.16 -12.78 -16.93
N MET A 526 1.47 -11.48 -16.84
CA MET A 526 0.66 -10.50 -16.09
C MET A 526 -0.76 -10.37 -16.65
N GLY A 527 -0.94 -10.43 -17.97
CA GLY A 527 -2.27 -10.47 -18.59
C GLY A 527 -3.06 -11.73 -18.22
N SER A 528 -2.39 -12.87 -18.01
CA SER A 528 -3.02 -14.10 -17.54
C SER A 528 -3.46 -13.99 -16.08
N ILE A 529 -2.62 -13.42 -15.21
CA ILE A 529 -2.95 -13.13 -13.82
C ILE A 529 -4.17 -12.20 -13.75
N SER A 530 -4.15 -11.11 -14.52
CA SER A 530 -5.24 -10.14 -14.58
C SER A 530 -6.58 -10.77 -14.98
N ARG A 531 -6.61 -11.61 -16.03
CA ARG A 531 -7.84 -12.32 -16.44
C ARG A 531 -8.39 -13.23 -15.34
N ARG A 532 -7.51 -13.86 -14.55
CA ARG A 532 -7.94 -14.71 -13.43
C ARG A 532 -8.50 -13.90 -12.27
N ILE A 533 -7.87 -12.78 -11.91
CA ILE A 533 -8.31 -11.90 -10.83
C ILE A 533 -9.64 -11.22 -11.18
N SER A 534 -9.73 -10.57 -12.34
CA SER A 534 -10.99 -9.97 -12.84
C SER A 534 -12.11 -10.99 -13.11
N GLY A 535 -11.73 -12.25 -13.39
CA GLY A 535 -12.62 -13.38 -13.59
C GLY A 535 -13.21 -13.98 -12.31
N ARG A 536 -12.76 -13.55 -11.11
CA ARG A 536 -13.23 -14.10 -9.82
C ARG A 536 -14.72 -14.02 -9.65
N ARG A 537 -15.30 -15.08 -9.08
CA ARG A 537 -16.70 -15.20 -8.71
C ARG A 537 -16.78 -15.86 -7.33
N PHE A 538 -17.92 -15.71 -6.68
CA PHE A 538 -18.23 -16.54 -5.52
C PHE A 538 -18.42 -17.99 -5.96
N ASP A 539 -17.94 -18.92 -5.15
CA ASP A 539 -18.25 -20.34 -5.23
C ASP A 539 -19.66 -20.64 -4.69
N SER A 540 -20.00 -21.92 -4.56
CA SER A 540 -21.30 -22.37 -4.05
C SER A 540 -21.55 -22.00 -2.58
N GLU A 541 -20.50 -21.67 -1.82
CA GLU A 541 -20.60 -21.26 -0.41
C GLU A 541 -20.68 -19.73 -0.26
N GLY A 542 -20.70 -19.00 -1.38
CA GLY A 542 -20.68 -17.54 -1.37
C GLY A 542 -19.30 -16.98 -1.05
N LEU A 543 -18.23 -17.76 -1.25
CA LEU A 543 -16.85 -17.37 -0.95
C LEU A 543 -16.01 -17.21 -2.21
N SER A 544 -15.04 -16.29 -2.18
CA SER A 544 -13.99 -16.12 -3.17
C SER A 544 -12.66 -16.11 -2.43
N GLN A 545 -11.80 -17.10 -2.71
CA GLN A 545 -10.56 -17.32 -1.95
C GLN A 545 -10.80 -17.49 -0.43
N GLY A 546 -11.90 -18.15 -0.06
CA GLY A 546 -12.30 -18.31 1.34
C GLY A 546 -12.84 -17.04 2.00
N MET A 547 -13.12 -15.99 1.23
CA MET A 547 -13.64 -14.71 1.74
C MET A 547 -15.05 -14.44 1.24
N PRO A 548 -15.93 -13.84 2.05
CA PRO A 548 -17.27 -13.43 1.62
C PRO A 548 -17.26 -12.13 0.78
N PHE A 549 -16.15 -11.80 0.13
CA PHE A 549 -16.06 -10.72 -0.85
C PHE A 549 -15.04 -11.05 -1.95
N ILE A 550 -15.21 -10.46 -3.12
CA ILE A 550 -14.30 -10.63 -4.26
C ILE A 550 -13.23 -9.54 -4.16
N TRP A 551 -12.02 -9.95 -3.78
CA TRP A 551 -10.87 -9.05 -3.71
C TRP A 551 -10.10 -9.03 -5.02
N THR A 552 -9.78 -7.82 -5.49
CA THR A 552 -9.05 -7.58 -6.75
C THR A 552 -7.93 -6.54 -6.61
N GLY A 553 -7.52 -6.21 -5.38
CA GLY A 553 -6.52 -5.17 -5.08
C GLY A 553 -5.14 -5.39 -5.71
N MET A 554 -4.90 -6.57 -6.27
CA MET A 554 -3.65 -6.98 -6.90
C MET A 554 -3.76 -7.25 -8.42
N ASP A 555 -4.85 -6.83 -9.08
CA ASP A 555 -5.02 -7.06 -10.53
C ASP A 555 -3.97 -6.30 -11.37
N PRO A 556 -3.02 -6.98 -12.05
CA PRO A 556 -1.97 -6.32 -12.82
C PRO A 556 -2.47 -5.52 -14.02
N GLY A 557 -3.72 -5.76 -14.45
CA GLY A 557 -4.37 -5.03 -15.52
C GLY A 557 -5.04 -3.74 -15.06
N VAL A 558 -5.09 -3.48 -13.75
CA VAL A 558 -5.77 -2.32 -13.16
C VAL A 558 -4.81 -1.46 -12.35
N ILE A 559 -3.97 -2.07 -11.52
CA ILE A 559 -3.06 -1.32 -10.63
C ILE A 559 -1.90 -0.71 -11.43
N PRO A 560 -1.42 0.49 -11.08
CA PRO A 560 -0.24 1.10 -11.70
C PRO A 560 1.03 0.24 -11.55
N PHE A 561 2.09 0.54 -12.32
CA PHE A 561 3.43 -0.02 -12.06
C PHE A 561 4.29 0.83 -11.11
N TYR A 562 3.81 2.03 -10.75
CA TYR A 562 4.52 3.08 -10.03
C TYR A 562 3.67 3.64 -8.87
N LEU A 563 4.28 4.45 -8.02
CA LEU A 563 3.67 5.00 -6.82
C LEU A 563 2.92 6.28 -7.19
N SER A 564 1.63 6.12 -7.48
CA SER A 564 0.86 7.12 -8.22
C SER A 564 0.13 8.16 -7.37
N VAL A 565 0.04 7.96 -6.06
CA VAL A 565 -0.69 8.82 -5.12
C VAL A 565 -0.17 8.69 -3.70
#